data_AF-A0A2S7NQZ9-F1
#
_entry.id   AF-A0A2S7NQZ9-F1
#
_cell.length_a   1.000
_cell.length_b   1.000
_cell.length_c   1.000
_cell.angle_alpha   90.00
_cell.angle_beta   90.00
_cell.angle_gamma   90.00
#
_symmetry.space_group_name_H-M   'P 1'
#
loop_
_entity.id
_entity.type
_entity.pdbx_description
1 polymer ?
#
loop_
_entity_poly.entity_id
_entity_poly.type
_entity_poly.pdbx_seq_one_letter_code
_entity_poly.pdbx_strand_id
1 'polypeptide(L)' 'MTEHEAQVNPYLDHIVKAAVPLKRMAQPDQVADSIVFLCSPAASFITGVGLVIDAGTALTVRLL' A
#
# COMPACT_ATOMS: atom_id res chain seq x y z
N MET A 1 -5.25 -1.35 -7.33
CA MET A 1 -4.55 -2.09 -8.38
C MET A 1 -4.24 -3.48 -7.81
N THR A 2 -4.86 -4.53 -8.34
CA THR A 2 -4.85 -5.91 -7.81
C THR A 2 -3.60 -6.67 -8.23
N GLU A 3 -3.29 -7.79 -7.56
CA GLU A 3 -2.19 -8.70 -7.95
C GLU A 3 -2.33 -9.18 -9.40
N HIS A 4 -3.57 -9.36 -9.86
CA HIS A 4 -3.88 -9.72 -11.24
C HIS A 4 -3.37 -8.67 -12.24
N GLU A 5 -3.49 -7.37 -11.94
CA GLU A 5 -3.06 -6.30 -12.85
C GLU A 5 -1.54 -6.23 -13.00
N ALA A 6 -0.78 -6.58 -11.95
CA ALA A 6 0.69 -6.66 -12.03
C ALA A 6 1.19 -7.87 -12.83
N GLN A 7 0.45 -8.99 -12.81
CA GLN A 7 0.78 -10.17 -13.62
C GLN A 7 0.54 -9.94 -15.12
N VAL A 8 -0.42 -9.08 -15.47
CA VAL A 8 -0.83 -8.83 -16.86
C VAL A 8 0.09 -7.81 -17.55
N ASN A 9 0.82 -6.98 -16.79
CA ASN A 9 1.76 -6.01 -17.34
C ASN A 9 3.17 -6.18 -16.74
N PRO A 10 4.11 -6.82 -17.48
CA PRO A 10 5.49 -7.01 -17.04
C PRO A 10 6.21 -5.71 -16.65
N TYR A 11 5.86 -4.58 -17.27
CA TYR A 11 6.44 -3.28 -16.93
C TYR A 11 6.05 -2.83 -15.51
N LEU A 12 4.82 -3.12 -15.08
CA LEU A 12 4.37 -2.82 -13.70
C LEU A 12 5.11 -3.67 -12.67
N ASP A 13 5.31 -4.96 -12.93
CA ASP A 13 6.03 -5.85 -12.01
C ASP A 13 7.48 -5.39 -11.77
N HIS A 14 8.19 -4.99 -12.85
CA HIS A 14 9.54 -4.43 -12.73
C HIS A 14 9.60 -3.16 -11.87
N ILE A 15 8.65 -2.24 -12.07
CA ILE A 15 8.57 -1.01 -11.27
C ILE A 15 8.28 -1.34 -9.80
N VAL A 16 7.32 -2.21 -9.53
CA VAL A 16 6.93 -2.59 -8.17
C VAL A 16 8.10 -3.23 -7.43
N LYS A 17 8.82 -4.16 -8.07
CA LYS A 17 10.03 -4.77 -7.50
C LYS A 17 11.15 -3.75 -7.28
N ALA A 18 11.27 -2.74 -8.12
CA ALA A 18 12.28 -1.70 -7.92
C ALA A 18 11.91 -0.74 -6.78
N ALA A 19 10.72 -0.17 -6.82
CA ALA A 19 10.33 0.98 -6.01
C ALA A 19 9.67 0.63 -4.67
N VAL A 20 8.94 -0.49 -4.58
CA VAL A 20 8.19 -0.86 -3.37
C VAL A 20 9.09 -1.68 -2.44
N PRO A 21 9.26 -1.32 -1.16
CA PRO A 21 10.07 -2.08 -0.20
C PRO A 21 9.65 -3.54 -0.05
N LEU A 22 8.34 -3.81 -0.02
CA LEU A 22 7.81 -5.17 0.07
C LEU A 22 7.84 -5.96 -1.24
N LYS A 23 8.33 -5.37 -2.35
CA LYS A 23 8.55 -6.04 -3.65
C LYS A 23 7.31 -6.69 -4.26
N ARG A 24 6.12 -6.27 -3.84
CA ARG A 24 4.83 -6.75 -4.35
C ARG A 24 3.76 -5.68 -4.22
N MET A 25 2.66 -5.90 -4.93
CA MET A 25 1.46 -5.10 -4.78
C MET A 25 0.75 -5.39 -3.45
N ALA A 26 0.02 -4.40 -2.95
CA ALA A 26 -0.91 -4.60 -1.85
C ALA A 26 -2.11 -5.41 -2.32
N GLN A 27 -2.61 -6.32 -1.46
CA GLN A 27 -3.89 -6.97 -1.67
C GLN A 27 -5.04 -6.06 -1.24
N PRO A 28 -6.22 -6.15 -1.90
CA PRO A 28 -7.41 -5.39 -1.50
C PRO A 28 -7.72 -5.54 0.00
N ASP A 29 -7.56 -6.75 0.54
CA ASP A 29 -7.83 -7.05 1.95
C ASP A 29 -6.92 -6.26 2.89
N GLN A 30 -5.67 -5.97 2.51
CA GLN A 30 -4.76 -5.19 3.35
C GLN A 30 -5.20 -3.73 3.49
N VAL A 31 -5.84 -3.18 2.44
CA VAL A 31 -6.45 -1.84 2.50
C VAL A 31 -7.74 -1.91 3.32
N ALA A 32 -8.57 -2.95 3.11
CA ALA A 32 -9.80 -3.16 3.85
C ALA A 32 -9.55 -3.30 5.35
N ASP A 33 -8.58 -4.10 5.77
CA ASP A 33 -8.20 -4.30 7.17
C ASP A 33 -7.77 -3.00 7.84
N SER A 34 -7.04 -2.13 7.12
CA SER A 34 -6.65 -0.81 7.61
C SER A 34 -7.87 0.09 7.84
N ILE A 35 -8.88 0.02 6.96
CA ILE A 35 -10.14 0.74 7.11
C ILE A 35 -10.94 0.18 8.29
N VAL A 36 -11.03 -1.15 8.41
CA VAL A 36 -11.69 -1.83 9.53
C VAL A 36 -11.07 -1.41 10.85
N PHE A 37 -9.73 -1.33 10.93
CA PHE A 37 -9.03 -0.79 12.11
C PHE A 37 -9.46 0.65 12.42
N LEU A 38 -9.47 1.54 11.43
CA LEU A 38 -9.88 2.95 11.60
C LEU A 38 -11.34 3.10 12.01
N CYS A 39 -12.22 2.18 11.61
CA CYS A 39 -13.63 2.16 12.04
C CYS A 39 -13.84 1.49 13.40
N SER A 40 -12.82 0.81 13.95
CA SER A 40 -12.94 0.08 15.21
C SER A 40 -12.73 0.99 16.43
N PRO A 41 -13.16 0.57 17.64
CA PRO A 41 -12.87 1.30 18.87
C PRO A 41 -11.37 1.49 19.16
N ALA A 42 -10.50 0.66 18.58
CA ALA A 42 -9.05 0.76 18.75
C ALA A 42 -8.47 2.06 18.16
N ALA A 43 -9.15 2.68 17.21
CA ALA A 43 -8.76 3.94 16.58
C ALA A 43 -9.44 5.18 17.21
N SER A 44 -10.02 5.07 18.42
CA SER A 44 -10.88 6.10 19.03
C SER A 44 -10.24 7.49 19.21
N PHE A 45 -8.91 7.60 19.14
CA PHE A 45 -8.18 8.87 19.24
C PHE A 45 -7.44 9.27 17.96
N ILE A 46 -7.70 8.56 16.84
CA ILE A 46 -7.10 8.85 15.54
C ILE A 46 -8.10 9.67 14.72
N THR A 47 -7.84 10.95 14.52
CA THR A 47 -8.66 11.85 13.72
C THR A 47 -7.82 12.96 13.10
N GLY A 48 -8.28 13.53 11.98
CA GLY A 48 -7.61 14.65 11.29
C GLY A 48 -6.31 14.27 10.59
N VAL A 49 -6.07 12.98 10.34
CA VAL A 49 -4.82 12.46 9.74
C VAL A 49 -5.12 11.57 8.54
N GLY A 50 -4.16 11.48 7.61
CA GLY A 50 -4.16 10.48 6.55
C GLY A 50 -3.30 9.27 6.92
N LEU A 51 -3.85 8.06 6.77
CA LEU A 51 -3.08 6.82 6.92
C LEU A 51 -2.51 6.40 5.56
N VAL A 52 -1.18 6.43 5.43
CA VAL A 52 -0.49 6.00 4.21
C VAL A 52 -0.38 4.47 4.19
N ILE A 53 -0.91 3.85 3.13
CA ILE A 53 -0.90 2.38 2.92
C ILE A 53 -0.17 2.09 1.60
N ASP A 54 1.16 2.12 1.62
CA ASP A 54 1.98 2.07 0.40
C ASP A 54 3.23 1.18 0.52
N ALA A 55 3.28 0.34 1.55
CA ALA A 55 4.42 -0.53 1.84
C ALA A 55 5.76 0.21 2.04
N GLY A 56 5.74 1.49 2.44
CA GLY A 56 6.92 2.30 2.72
C GLY A 56 7.48 3.04 1.50
N THR A 57 6.78 2.99 0.37
CA THR A 57 7.25 3.57 -0.90
C THR A 57 7.51 5.07 -0.76
N ALA A 58 6.63 5.83 -0.12
CA ALA A 58 6.77 7.27 0.08
C ALA A 58 7.99 7.66 0.93
N LEU A 59 8.50 6.75 1.76
CA LEU A 59 9.69 6.99 2.57
C LEU A 59 10.99 6.60 1.86
N THR A 60 10.94 5.58 1.00
CA THR A 60 12.14 4.99 0.40
C THR A 60 12.38 5.40 -1.05
N VAL A 61 11.35 5.85 -1.77
CA VAL A 61 11.50 6.23 -3.17
C VAL A 61 12.39 7.48 -3.27
N ARG A 62 13.52 7.35 -3.96
CA ARG A 62 14.40 8.49 -4.26
C ARG A 62 14.01 9.06 -5.61
N LEU A 63 13.33 10.19 -5.59
CA LEU A 63 13.14 11.03 -6.76
C LEU A 63 14.38 11.93 -6.90
N LEU A 64 15.48 11.36 -7.41
CA LEU A 64 16.78 11.98 -7.68
C LEU A 64 17.45 12.67 -6.46
#